data_AF-C1MYV7-F1
#
_entry.id   AF-C1MYV7-F1
#
_cell.length_a   1.000
_cell.length_b   1.000
_cell.length_c   1.000
_cell.angle_alpha   90.00
_cell.angle_beta   90.00
_cell.angle_gamma   90.00
#
_symmetry.space_group_name_H-M   'P 1'
#
loop_
_entity.id
_entity.type
_entity.pdbx_description
1 polymer ?
#
loop_
_entity_poly.entity_id
_entity_poly.type
_entity_poly.pdbx_seq_one_letter_code
_entity_poly.pdbx_strand_id
1 'polypeptide(L)'
;MMSQPAIVLTTGRTYERAAIERWIRSNPTDPLDRESRVELAHVAPNVAIRDAAFAWARERNGGVMPSQRRRRRRAYRAMTKMFSYPWRAVTYPVREAASYVECRIAWYLLRCIWRDAFG
;
A
#
# COMPACT_ATOMS: atom_id res chain seq x y z
N MET A 1 -3.58 -5.36 -6.67
CA MET A 1 -3.18 -6.48 -7.55
C MET A 1 -1.86 -7.02 -7.05
N MET A 2 -1.72 -8.34 -7.00
CA MET A 2 -0.49 -9.01 -6.57
C MET A 2 0.62 -8.77 -7.59
N SER A 3 1.78 -8.29 -7.16
CA SER A 3 2.91 -7.95 -8.05
C SER A 3 3.88 -9.11 -8.18
N GLN A 4 4.08 -9.86 -7.10
CA GLN A 4 4.95 -11.02 -7.05
C GLN A 4 4.20 -12.16 -6.34
N PRO A 5 3.40 -12.96 -7.06
CA PRO A 5 2.71 -14.09 -6.46
C PRO A 5 3.71 -15.18 -6.06
N ALA A 6 3.61 -15.65 -4.82
CA ALA A 6 4.37 -16.76 -4.28
C ALA A 6 3.41 -17.81 -3.73
N ILE A 7 3.67 -19.08 -4.05
CA ILE A 7 2.91 -20.22 -3.55
C ILE A 7 3.61 -20.82 -2.34
N VAL A 8 2.85 -21.11 -1.29
CA VAL A 8 3.28 -21.90 -0.16
C VAL A 8 3.08 -23.37 -0.52
N LEU A 9 4.16 -24.14 -0.59
CA LEU A 9 4.12 -25.53 -1.07
C LEU A 9 3.36 -26.47 -0.12
N THR A 10 3.34 -26.16 1.18
CA THR A 10 2.66 -26.98 2.20
C THR A 10 1.14 -26.85 2.13
N THR A 11 0.61 -25.64 1.91
CA THR A 11 -0.83 -25.37 1.88
C THR A 11 -1.40 -25.18 0.48
N GLY A 12 -0.53 -25.06 -0.55
CA GLY A 12 -0.91 -24.79 -1.93
C GLY A 12 -1.44 -23.37 -2.18
N ARG A 13 -1.39 -22.47 -1.19
CA ARG A 13 -1.99 -21.14 -1.27
C ARG A 13 -1.04 -20.13 -1.89
N THR A 14 -1.59 -19.22 -2.69
CA THR A 14 -0.81 -18.14 -3.32
C THR A 14 -1.01 -16.82 -2.60
N TYR A 15 0.09 -16.20 -2.19
CA TYR A 15 0.14 -14.92 -1.50
C TYR A 15 1.06 -13.94 -2.24
N GLU A 16 1.08 -12.68 -1.80
CA GLU A 16 2.10 -11.74 -2.24
C GLU A 16 3.42 -12.09 -1.54
N ARG A 17 4.50 -12.27 -2.31
CA ARG A 17 5.82 -12.70 -1.83
C ARG A 17 6.32 -11.86 -0.65
N ALA A 18 6.33 -10.54 -0.79
CA ALA A 18 6.80 -9.65 0.26
C ALA A 18 5.91 -9.67 1.52
N ALA A 19 4.63 -10.04 1.39
CA ALA A 19 3.73 -10.17 2.53
C ALA A 19 3.98 -11.48 3.28
N ILE A 20 4.05 -12.61 2.56
CA ILE A 20 4.26 -13.93 3.17
C ILE A 20 5.68 -14.07 3.75
N GLU A 21 6.70 -13.52 3.10
CA GLU A 21 8.07 -13.52 3.65
C GLU A 21 8.15 -12.72 4.96
N ARG A 22 7.48 -11.56 5.04
CA ARG A 22 7.41 -10.79 6.29
C ARG A 22 6.63 -11.54 7.37
N TRP A 23 5.53 -12.18 6.99
CA TRP A 23 4.75 -12.98 7.92
C TRP A 23 5.56 -14.13 8.50
N ILE A 24 6.20 -14.96 7.67
CA ILE A 24 6.96 -16.13 8.10
C ILE A 24 8.11 -15.75 9.04
N ARG A 25 8.76 -14.59 8.80
CA ARG A 25 9.80 -14.06 9.70
C ARG A 25 9.28 -13.73 11.09
N SER A 26 8.03 -13.29 11.21
CA SER A 26 7.40 -12.95 12.49
C SER A 26 6.66 -14.14 13.12
N ASN A 27 6.05 -14.99 12.30
CA ASN A 27 5.21 -16.11 12.68
C ASN A 27 5.46 -17.27 11.71
N PRO A 28 6.09 -18.37 12.12
CA PRO A 28 6.46 -19.48 11.23
C PRO A 28 5.26 -20.40 10.90
N THR A 29 4.11 -19.81 10.55
CA THR A 29 2.84 -20.51 10.28
C THR A 29 2.13 -19.91 9.08
N ASP A 30 1.19 -20.65 8.47
CA ASP A 30 0.36 -20.11 7.40
C ASP A 30 -0.61 -19.04 7.98
N PRO A 31 -0.80 -17.88 7.31
CA PRO A 31 -1.69 -16.82 7.81
C PRO A 31 -3.15 -17.25 7.97
N LEU A 32 -3.61 -18.19 7.13
CA LEU A 32 -4.98 -18.73 7.15
C LEU A 32 -5.08 -20.02 7.95
N ASP A 33 -4.02 -20.81 7.99
CA ASP A 33 -3.94 -22.03 8.81
C ASP A 33 -2.76 -21.96 9.77
N ARG A 34 -3.07 -21.59 11.02
CA ARG A 34 -2.05 -21.41 12.06
C ARG A 34 -1.49 -22.71 12.60
N GLU A 35 -2.10 -23.86 12.29
CA GLU A 35 -1.59 -25.17 12.70
C GLU A 35 -0.50 -25.66 11.73
N SER A 36 -0.60 -25.26 10.46
CA SER A 36 0.40 -25.53 9.45
C SER A 36 1.64 -24.67 9.64
N ARG A 37 2.73 -25.30 10.09
CA ARG A 37 4.05 -24.66 10.19
C ARG A 37 4.63 -24.46 8.79
N VAL A 38 5.10 -23.25 8.50
CA VAL A 38 5.64 -22.88 7.18
C VAL A 38 7.01 -22.25 7.34
N GLU A 39 7.95 -22.70 6.53
CA GLU A 39 9.30 -22.14 6.44
C GLU A 39 9.50 -21.42 5.11
N LEU A 40 10.45 -20.49 5.06
CA LEU A 40 10.77 -19.73 3.84
C LEU A 40 11.22 -20.64 2.68
N ALA A 41 11.83 -21.78 2.98
CA ALA A 41 12.21 -22.78 1.97
C ALA A 41 11.00 -23.38 1.23
N HIS A 42 9.82 -23.37 1.87
CA HIS A 42 8.57 -23.86 1.30
C HIS A 42 7.81 -22.78 0.50
N VAL A 43 8.40 -21.59 0.30
CA VAL A 43 7.82 -20.51 -0.48
C VAL A 43 8.46 -20.48 -1.87
N ALA A 44 7.69 -20.85 -2.89
CA ALA A 44 8.13 -20.87 -4.27
C ALA A 44 7.46 -19.73 -5.09
N PRO A 45 8.11 -19.19 -6.12
CA PRO A 45 7.47 -18.22 -7.02
C PRO A 45 6.37 -18.91 -7.84
N ASN A 46 5.15 -18.35 -7.85
CA ASN A 46 4.06 -18.85 -8.68
C ASN A 46 4.13 -18.17 -10.07
N VAL A 47 4.87 -18.79 -10.98
CA VAL A 47 5.06 -18.28 -12.35
C VAL A 47 3.78 -18.27 -13.17
N ALA A 48 2.89 -19.26 -12.98
CA ALA A 48 1.63 -19.36 -13.72
C ALA A 48 0.70 -18.17 -13.44
N ILE A 49 0.48 -17.85 -12.15
CA ILE A 49 -0.35 -16.70 -11.76
C ILE A 49 0.33 -15.39 -12.15
N ARG A 50 1.66 -15.32 -12.07
CA ARG A 50 2.40 -14.14 -12.51
C ARG A 50 2.14 -13.86 -13.99
N ASP A 51 2.25 -14.87 -14.84
CA ASP A 51 2.11 -14.72 -16.29
C ASP A 51 0.65 -14.42 -16.68
N ALA A 52 -0.32 -15.06 -16.02
CA ALA A 52 -1.75 -14.72 -16.17
C ALA A 52 -2.05 -13.26 -15.79
N ALA A 53 -1.46 -12.78 -14.70
CA ALA A 53 -1.59 -11.39 -14.27
C ALA A 53 -0.94 -10.42 -15.27
N PHE A 54 0.19 -10.80 -15.90
CA PHE A 54 0.83 -10.02 -16.95
C PHE A 54 0.01 -9.98 -18.23
N ALA A 55 -0.59 -11.09 -18.65
CA ALA A 55 -1.50 -11.15 -19.79
C ALA A 55 -2.68 -10.19 -19.58
N TRP A 56 -3.34 -10.26 -18.42
CA TRP A 56 -4.42 -9.33 -18.08
C TRP A 56 -3.96 -7.86 -18.08
N ALA A 57 -2.77 -7.57 -17.54
CA ALA A 57 -2.24 -6.21 -17.49
C ALA A 57 -1.87 -5.66 -18.86
N ARG A 58 -1.43 -6.53 -19.78
CA ARG A 58 -1.19 -6.19 -21.19
C ARG A 58 -2.48 -5.79 -21.88
N GLU A 59 -3.55 -6.57 -21.72
CA GLU A 59 -4.84 -6.30 -22.34
C GLU A 59 -5.50 -5.01 -21.83
N ARG A 60 -5.41 -4.72 -20.52
CA ARG A 60 -6.16 -3.59 -19.93
C ARG A 60 -5.37 -2.32 -19.67
N ASN A 61 -4.06 -2.41 -19.43
CA ASN A 61 -3.23 -1.29 -18.95
C ASN A 61 -1.95 -1.08 -19.79
N GLY A 62 -1.89 -1.63 -21.02
CA GLY A 62 -0.71 -1.49 -21.89
C GLY A 62 0.54 -2.16 -21.34
N GLY A 63 0.39 -3.22 -20.53
CA GLY A 63 1.50 -4.03 -20.02
C GLY A 63 2.13 -3.51 -18.73
N VAL A 64 1.62 -2.39 -18.19
CA VAL A 64 2.10 -1.87 -16.90
C VAL A 64 1.31 -2.53 -15.77
N MET A 65 2.00 -3.37 -15.01
CA MET A 65 1.44 -3.88 -13.76
C MET A 65 1.12 -2.72 -12.81
N PRO A 66 -0.12 -2.65 -12.26
CA PRO A 66 -0.45 -1.64 -11.27
C PRO A 66 0.33 -1.93 -9.98
N SER A 67 1.53 -1.36 -9.87
CA SER A 67 2.31 -1.45 -8.64
C SER A 67 1.53 -0.78 -7.51
N GLN A 68 1.45 -1.42 -6.35
CA GLN A 68 0.79 -0.82 -5.18
C GLN A 68 1.35 0.58 -4.86
N ARG A 69 2.62 0.80 -5.17
CA ARG A 69 3.32 2.09 -5.07
C ARG A 69 2.73 3.19 -5.94
N ARG A 70 2.26 2.89 -7.16
CA ARG A 70 1.62 3.87 -8.05
C ARG A 70 0.24 4.31 -7.54
N ARG A 71 -0.54 3.39 -6.95
CA ARG A 71 -1.84 3.73 -6.34
C ARG A 71 -1.66 4.66 -5.13
N ARG A 72 -0.67 4.36 -4.26
CA ARG A 72 -0.27 5.22 -3.13
C ARG A 72 0.18 6.61 -3.58
N ARG A 73 1.00 6.72 -4.64
CA ARG A 73 1.45 8.03 -5.18
C ARG A 73 0.35 8.85 -5.85
N ARG A 74 -0.61 8.21 -6.55
CA ARG A 74 -1.77 8.91 -7.12
C ARG A 74 -2.70 9.43 -6.03
N ALA A 75 -2.97 8.64 -5.00
CA ALA A 75 -3.70 9.09 -3.82
C ALA A 75 -2.98 10.28 -3.16
N TYR A 76 -1.67 10.15 -2.91
CA TYR A 76 -0.86 11.24 -2.37
C TYR A 76 -0.90 12.49 -3.24
N ARG A 77 -0.72 12.41 -4.57
CA ARG A 77 -0.76 13.57 -5.49
C ARG A 77 -2.16 14.17 -5.66
N ALA A 78 -3.20 13.36 -5.75
CA ALA A 78 -4.58 13.84 -5.82
C ALA A 78 -4.95 14.59 -4.53
N MET A 79 -4.48 14.09 -3.39
CA MET A 79 -4.70 14.68 -2.07
C MET A 79 -3.82 15.91 -1.85
N THR A 80 -2.56 15.92 -2.30
CA THR A 80 -1.75 17.15 -2.34
C THR A 80 -2.42 18.20 -3.22
N LYS A 81 -2.97 17.83 -4.38
CA LYS A 81 -3.77 18.76 -5.20
C LYS A 81 -5.03 19.25 -4.47
N MET A 82 -5.70 18.39 -3.68
CA MET A 82 -6.86 18.74 -2.87
C MET A 82 -6.52 19.76 -1.76
N PHE A 83 -5.33 19.64 -1.15
CA PHE A 83 -4.83 20.57 -0.12
C PHE A 83 -4.01 21.75 -0.69
N SER A 84 -3.66 21.73 -1.97
CA SER A 84 -3.11 22.85 -2.74
C SER A 84 -4.20 23.70 -3.40
N TYR A 85 -5.48 23.34 -3.27
CA TYR A 85 -6.54 24.33 -3.51
C TYR A 85 -6.28 25.51 -2.58
N PRO A 86 -6.13 26.72 -3.13
CA PRO A 86 -5.70 27.85 -2.34
C PRO A 86 -6.80 28.15 -1.32
N TRP A 87 -6.41 28.22 -0.04
CA TRP A 87 -7.18 28.74 1.09
C TRP A 87 -7.75 30.17 0.85
N ARG A 88 -7.55 30.75 -0.34
CA ARG A 88 -8.10 32.04 -0.79
C ARG A 88 -9.60 32.07 -1.03
N ALA A 89 -10.29 30.93 -1.09
CA ALA A 89 -11.72 30.89 -1.39
C ALA A 89 -12.64 30.77 -0.16
N VAL A 90 -12.10 30.75 1.06
CA VAL A 90 -12.93 30.86 2.28
C VAL A 90 -12.48 32.09 3.03
N THR A 91 -13.14 33.21 2.75
CA THR A 91 -13.07 34.43 3.55
C THR A 91 -13.69 34.14 4.91
N TYR A 92 -12.91 33.60 5.84
CA TYR A 92 -13.21 33.72 7.26
C TYR A 92 -12.84 35.15 7.69
N PRO A 93 -13.74 35.89 8.37
CA PRO A 93 -13.36 37.16 8.96
C PRO A 93 -12.27 36.92 10.00
N VAL A 94 -11.07 37.40 9.68
CA VAL A 94 -9.87 37.32 10.52
C VAL A 94 -10.11 38.13 11.79
N ARG A 95 -10.23 37.46 12.95
CA ARG A 95 -10.09 38.13 14.24
C ARG A 95 -9.25 37.43 15.32
N GLU A 96 -8.79 36.20 15.12
CA GLU A 96 -7.92 35.56 16.11
C GLU A 96 -6.78 34.80 15.43
N ALA A 97 -5.54 35.25 15.68
CA ALA A 97 -4.30 34.64 15.18
C ALA A 97 -4.06 33.19 15.67
N ALA A 98 -4.91 32.70 16.59
CA ALA A 98 -4.89 31.34 17.11
C ALA A 98 -5.17 30.28 16.03
N SER A 99 -6.01 30.58 15.02
CA SER A 99 -6.40 29.57 14.04
C SER A 99 -5.29 29.18 13.06
N TYR A 100 -4.33 30.08 12.78
CA TYR A 100 -3.27 29.80 11.81
C TYR A 100 -2.21 28.82 12.33
N VAL A 101 -1.83 28.97 13.61
CA VAL A 101 -0.87 28.08 14.27
C VAL A 101 -1.51 26.72 14.50
N GLU A 102 -2.76 26.67 14.95
CA GLU A 102 -3.50 25.41 15.14
C GLU A 102 -3.72 24.66 13.82
N CYS A 103 -4.07 25.35 12.72
CA CYS A 103 -4.20 24.74 11.40
C CYS A 103 -2.86 24.21 10.88
N ARG A 104 -1.76 24.93 11.15
CA ARG A 104 -0.42 24.48 10.75
C ARG A 104 0.04 23.28 11.55
N ILE A 105 -0.22 23.26 12.86
CA ILE A 105 0.04 22.11 13.74
C ILE A 105 -0.80 20.92 13.29
N ALA A 106 -2.10 21.09 13.02
CA ALA A 106 -2.96 20.04 12.50
C ALA A 106 -2.43 19.47 11.17
N TRP A 107 -1.92 20.33 10.28
CA TRP A 107 -1.27 19.89 9.04
C TRP A 107 0.02 19.09 9.30
N TYR A 108 0.88 19.55 10.20
CA TYR A 108 2.10 18.82 10.56
C TYR A 108 1.80 17.49 11.23
N LEU A 109 0.84 17.43 12.15
CA LEU A 109 0.44 16.21 12.84
C LEU A 109 -0.17 15.19 11.87
N LEU A 110 -1.10 15.62 11.00
CA LEU A 110 -1.66 14.76 9.95
C LEU A 110 -0.56 14.27 9.00
N ARG A 111 0.38 15.13 8.60
CA ARG A 111 1.51 14.75 7.76
C ARG A 111 2.44 13.74 8.44
N CYS A 112 2.69 13.87 9.74
CA CYS A 112 3.53 12.96 10.50
C CYS A 112 2.86 11.60 10.69
N ILE A 113 1.61 11.57 11.15
CA ILE A 113 0.81 10.34 11.34
C ILE A 113 0.72 9.57 10.01
N TRP A 114 0.52 10.27 8.89
CA TRP A 114 0.45 9.63 7.58
C TRP A 114 1.81 9.25 6.99
N ARG A 115 2.90 9.94 7.36
CA ARG A 115 4.24 9.49 6.99
C ARG A 115 4.56 8.15 7.65
N ASP A 116 4.17 7.96 8.90
CA ASP A 116 4.42 6.72 9.63
C ASP A 116 3.48 5.57 9.18
N ALA A 117 2.25 5.88 8.78
CA ALA A 117 1.32 4.87 8.26
C ALA A 117 1.65 4.38 6.82
N PHE A 118 2.45 5.14 6.05
CA PHE A 118 2.68 4.87 4.61
C PHE A 118 4.15 4.82 4.16
N GLY A 119 5.10 5.17 5.02
CA GLY A 119 6.56 4.99 4.82
C GLY A 119 6.96 3.52 4.79
#